data_AF-A0A957KPW8-F1
#
_entry.id   AF-A0A957KPW8-F1
#
_cell.length_a   1.000
_cell.length_b   1.000
_cell.length_c   1.000
_cell.angle_alpha   90.00
_cell.angle_beta   90.00
_cell.angle_gamma   90.00
#
_symmetry.space_group_name_H-M   'P 1'
#
loop_
_entity.id
_entity.type
_entity.pdbx_description
1 polymer ?
#
loop_
_entity_poly.entity_id
_entity_poly.type
_entity_poly.pdbx_seq_one_letter_code
_entity_poly.pdbx_strand_id
1 'polypeptide(L)' 'MRTFARWKRPLWRALAGSLVLAVVAAAGIYGWLFADLPSVSDAQLRATHPTTQILDRNGKLLYELIDVDAGKQIDL' A
#
# COMPACT_ATOMS: atom_id res chain seq x y z
N MET A 1 5.03 39.99 -33.47
CA MET A 1 4.39 38.83 -32.81
C MET A 1 5.25 38.27 -31.66
N ARG A 2 5.54 39.04 -30.58
CA ARG A 2 6.48 38.60 -29.50
C ARG A 2 6.04 38.94 -28.06
N THR A 3 4.74 39.06 -27.76
CA THR A 3 4.27 39.46 -26.42
C THR A 3 3.65 38.34 -25.58
N PHE A 4 3.30 37.19 -26.16
CA PHE A 4 2.64 36.09 -25.43
C PHE A 4 3.53 35.30 -24.45
N ALA A 5 4.86 35.40 -24.56
CA ALA A 5 5.78 34.57 -23.76
C ALA A 5 6.03 35.09 -22.32
N ARG A 6 5.76 36.39 -22.05
CA ARG A 6 6.05 36.99 -20.73
C ARG A 6 5.06 36.57 -19.64
N TRP A 7 3.80 36.30 -19.99
CA TRP A 7 2.76 35.95 -19.01
C TRP A 7 2.72 34.47 -18.63
N LYS A 8 3.37 33.59 -19.41
CA LYS A 8 3.43 32.15 -19.09
C LYS A 8 4.40 31.84 -17.94
N ARG A 9 5.45 32.65 -17.75
CA ARG A 9 6.50 32.43 -16.74
C ARG A 9 5.97 32.34 -15.28
N PRO A 10 5.07 33.23 -14.80
CA PRO A 10 4.49 33.09 -13.48
C PRO A 10 3.59 31.86 -13.36
N LEU A 11 2.86 31.49 -14.42
CA LEU A 11 2.02 30.29 -14.43
C LEU A 11 2.87 29.00 -14.29
N TRP A 12 3.97 28.90 -15.03
CA TRP A 12 4.90 27.75 -14.90
C TRP A 12 5.53 27.66 -13.51
N ARG A 13 5.84 28.79 -12.88
CA ARG A 13 6.34 28.82 -11.50
C ARG A 13 5.28 28.37 -10.49
N ALA A 14 4.03 28.81 -10.67
CA ALA A 14 2.92 28.39 -9.82
C ALA A 14 2.63 26.88 -9.96
N LEU A 15 2.64 26.37 -11.20
CA LEU A 15 2.48 24.95 -11.47
C LEU A 15 3.63 24.11 -10.88
N ALA A 16 4.87 24.55 -11.05
CA ALA A 16 6.02 23.88 -10.44
C ALA A 16 5.93 23.89 -8.91
N GLY A 17 5.56 25.01 -8.30
CA GLY A 17 5.35 25.10 -6.85
C GLY A 17 4.23 24.18 -6.34
N SER A 18 3.10 24.14 -7.06
CA SER A 18 1.99 23.25 -6.73
C SER A 18 2.38 21.77 -6.85
N LEU A 19 3.16 21.40 -7.88
CA LEU A 19 3.65 20.04 -8.04
C LEU A 19 4.57 19.63 -6.89
N VAL A 20 5.51 20.51 -6.50
CA VAL A 20 6.40 20.26 -5.35
C VAL A 20 5.58 20.06 -4.07
N LEU A 21 4.59 20.92 -3.83
CA LEU A 21 3.73 20.82 -2.66
C LEU A 21 2.93 19.50 -2.64
N ALA A 22 2.41 19.08 -3.80
CA ALA A 22 1.70 17.81 -3.95
C ALA A 22 2.60 16.61 -3.68
N VAL A 23 3.84 16.62 -4.17
CA VAL A 23 4.82 15.56 -3.91
C VAL A 23 5.18 15.48 -2.42
N VAL A 24 5.41 16.62 -1.76
CA VAL A 24 5.70 16.67 -0.32
C VAL A 24 4.52 16.14 0.49
N ALA A 25 3.30 16.54 0.14
CA ALA A 25 2.10 16.03 0.80
C ALA A 25 1.93 14.52 0.60
N ALA A 26 2.12 14.02 -0.63
CA ALA A 26 2.05 12.60 -0.93
C ALA A 26 3.11 11.79 -0.16
N ALA A 27 4.34 12.29 -0.07
CA ALA A 27 5.40 11.65 0.72
C ALA A 27 5.08 11.63 2.22
N GLY A 28 4.53 12.72 2.75
CA GLY A 28 4.08 12.79 4.14
C GLY A 28 2.94 11.82 4.45
N ILE A 29 1.93 11.75 3.57
CA ILE A 29 0.82 10.79 3.67
C ILE A 29 1.33 9.36 3.59
N TYR A 30 2.23 9.05 2.64
CA TYR A 30 2.83 7.74 2.51
C TYR A 30 3.60 7.37 3.79
N GLY A 31 4.47 8.25 4.28
CA GLY A 31 5.22 8.01 5.51
C GLY A 31 4.32 7.78 6.72
N TRP A 32 3.28 8.61 6.89
CA TRP A 32 2.32 8.47 7.99
C TRP A 32 1.48 7.19 7.89
N LEU A 33 0.97 6.86 6.70
CA LEU A 33 0.12 5.69 6.47
C LEU A 33 0.88 4.38 6.74
N PHE A 34 2.18 4.37 6.45
CA PHE A 34 3.00 3.17 6.56
C PHE A 34 3.98 3.16 7.77
N ALA A 35 3.88 4.14 8.68
CA ALA A 35 4.84 4.31 9.79
C ALA A 35 4.89 3.12 10.77
N ASP A 36 3.73 2.51 11.02
CA ASP A 36 3.58 1.47 12.04
C ASP A 36 3.58 0.04 11.46
N LEU A 37 3.84 -0.14 10.16
CA LEU A 37 3.89 -1.49 9.62
C LEU A 37 5.12 -2.25 10.11
N PRO A 38 4.95 -3.54 10.48
CA PRO A 38 6.07 -4.41 10.75
C PRO A 38 6.98 -4.54 9.53
N SER A 39 8.26 -4.84 9.76
CA SER A 39 9.18 -5.05 8.65
C SER A 39 8.78 -6.29 7.84
N VAL A 40 9.05 -6.27 6.53
CA VAL A 40 8.77 -7.43 5.66
C VAL A 40 9.56 -8.67 6.07
N SER A 41 10.73 -8.49 6.69
CA SER A 41 11.51 -9.59 7.29
C SER A 41 10.79 -10.27 8.46
N ASP A 42 9.99 -9.52 9.23
CA ASP A 42 9.21 -10.09 10.34
C ASP A 42 8.01 -10.92 9.85
N ALA A 43 7.63 -10.79 8.59
CA ALA A 43 6.52 -11.54 8.00
C ALA A 43 6.86 -13.03 7.84
N GLN A 44 8.13 -13.39 7.58
CA GLN A 44 8.55 -14.79 7.49
C GLN A 44 8.32 -15.55 8.80
N LEU A 45 8.42 -14.88 9.95
CA LEU A 45 8.17 -15.49 11.27
C LEU A 45 6.68 -15.79 11.53
N ARG A 46 5.77 -15.22 10.72
CA ARG A 46 4.31 -15.41 10.81
C ARG A 46 3.70 -16.19 9.64
N ALA A 47 4.51 -16.60 8.66
CA ALA A 47 4.03 -17.29 7.46
C ALA A 47 3.59 -18.75 7.69
N THR A 48 3.48 -19.18 8.95
CA THR A 48 2.90 -20.48 9.28
C THR A 48 2.06 -20.33 10.53
N HIS A 49 0.95 -19.60 10.41
CA HIS A 49 -0.13 -19.73 11.37
C HIS A 49 -0.87 -21.03 11.03
N PRO A 50 -0.73 -22.10 11.81
CA PRO A 50 -1.50 -23.31 11.56
C PRO A 50 -2.99 -22.99 11.72
N THR A 51 -3.74 -23.08 10.62
CA THR A 51 -5.20 -22.96 10.62
C THR A 51 -5.84 -24.32 10.87
N THR A 52 -7.06 -24.30 11.41
CA THR A 52 -7.85 -25.53 11.50
C THR A 52 -8.62 -25.72 10.21
N GLN A 53 -8.35 -26.79 9.48
CA GLN A 53 -9.01 -27.11 8.22
C GLN A 53 -10.01 -28.26 8.39
N ILE A 54 -11.17 -28.12 7.76
CA ILE A 54 -12.18 -29.16 7.61
C ILE A 54 -12.19 -29.59 6.14
N LEU A 55 -11.82 -30.84 5.91
CA LEU A 55 -11.72 -31.44 4.58
C LEU A 55 -12.87 -32.43 4.34
N ASP A 56 -13.23 -32.65 3.09
CA ASP A 56 -14.07 -33.77 2.69
C ASP A 56 -13.29 -35.10 2.70
N ARG A 57 -13.98 -36.21 2.40
CA ARG A 57 -13.38 -37.55 2.37
C ARG A 57 -12.29 -37.75 1.29
N ASN A 58 -12.18 -36.84 0.34
CA ASN A 58 -11.21 -36.84 -0.77
C ASN A 58 -10.11 -35.78 -0.55
N GLY A 59 -10.05 -35.14 0.61
CA GLY A 59 -9.08 -34.09 0.92
C GLY A 59 -9.44 -32.70 0.38
N LYS A 60 -10.65 -32.49 -0.15
CA LYS A 60 -11.10 -31.18 -0.62
C LYS A 60 -11.45 -30.28 0.57
N LEU A 61 -10.90 -29.07 0.62
CA LEU A 61 -11.22 -28.08 1.64
C LEU A 61 -12.72 -27.70 1.59
N LEU A 62 -13.42 -27.89 2.71
CA LEU A 62 -14.80 -27.48 2.91
C LEU A 62 -14.89 -26.18 3.72
N TYR A 63 -14.05 -26.06 4.74
CA TYR A 63 -13.99 -24.88 5.60
C TYR A 63 -12.60 -24.74 6.22
N GLU A 64 -12.20 -23.50 6.46
CA GLU A 64 -10.96 -23.16 7.16
C GLU A 64 -11.30 -22.14 8.24
N LEU A 65 -10.92 -22.45 9.48
CA LEU A 65 -11.06 -21.53 10.59
C LEU A 65 -9.86 -20.58 10.58
N ILE A 66 -10.14 -19.32 10.22
CA ILE A 66 -9.15 -18.24 10.14
C ILE A 66 -9.19 -17.48 11.46
N ASP A 67 -8.02 -17.24 12.04
CA ASP A 67 -7.89 -16.39 13.24
C ASP A 67 -8.38 -14.97 12.91
N VAL A 68 -9.11 -14.33 13.82
CA VAL A 68 -9.59 -12.95 13.59
C VAL A 68 -8.43 -11.96 13.50
N ASP A 69 -7.33 -12.27 14.18
CA ASP A 69 -6.13 -11.44 14.22
C ASP A 69 -5.13 -11.81 13.11
N ALA A 70 -5.32 -12.94 12.42
CA ALA A 70 -4.49 -13.37 11.29
C ALA A 70 -5.29 -13.41 9.98
N GLY A 71 -4.86 -12.64 8.98
CA GLY A 71 -5.48 -12.68 7.66
C GLY A 71 -5.38 -14.07 6.99
N LYS A 72 -6.23 -14.33 5.99
CA LYS A 72 -6.17 -15.58 5.22
C LYS A 72 -4.83 -15.70 4.50
N GLN A 73 -4.10 -16.78 4.78
CA GLN A 73 -2.93 -17.13 3.99
C GLN A 73 -3.40 -17.80 2.68
N ILE A 74 -3.04 -17.19 1.55
CA ILE A 74 -3.25 -17.78 0.23
C ILE A 74 -1.91 -18.27 -0.30
N ASP A 75 -1.86 -19.54 -0.69
CA ASP A 75 -0.75 -20.06 -1.47
C ASP A 75 -0.93 -19.49 -2.90
N LEU A 76 0.02 -18.67 -3.35
CA LEU A 76 -0.01 -17.96 -4.64
C LEU A 76 0.77 -18.71 -5.71
#